data_AF-T1EK02-F1
#
_entry.id   AF-T1EK02-F1
#
_cell.length_a   1.000
_cell.length_b   1.000
_cell.length_c   1.000
_cell.angle_alpha   90.00
_cell.angle_beta   90.00
_cell.angle_gamma   90.00
#
_symmetry.space_group_name_H-M   'P 1'
#
loop_
_entity.id
_entity.type
_entity.pdbx_description
1 polymer ?
#
loop_
_entity_poly.entity_id
_entity_poly.type
_entity_poly.pdbx_seq_one_letter_code
_entity_poly.pdbx_strand_id
1 'polypeptide(L)' 'HSIVPSDCNEVGPLGMITGDIQDWQISASSTFPNDWDKGCHERFARLYQPNGKSWCAKYRASSEWLQVDLGVAAKVSRVM' A
#
# COMPACT_ATOMS: atom_id res chain seq x y z
N HIS A 1 20.39 24.01 13.99
CA HIS A 1 19.43 24.51 12.98
C HIS A 1 18.59 23.32 12.57
N SER A 2 17.52 23.04 13.33
CA SER A 2 16.68 21.86 13.11
C SER A 2 15.71 22.21 11.98
N ILE A 3 15.91 21.60 10.81
CA ILE A 3 14.94 21.66 9.72
C ILE A 3 13.77 20.81 10.17
N VAL A 4 12.83 21.42 10.89
CA VAL A 4 11.48 20.87 10.97
C VAL A 4 10.91 21.11 9.57
N PRO A 5 10.56 20.07 8.79
CA PRO A 5 9.88 20.29 7.53
C PRO A 5 8.64 21.12 7.87
N SER A 6 8.54 22.31 7.25
CA SER A 6 7.35 23.14 7.27
C SER A 6 6.12 22.23 7.18
N ASP A 7 5.16 22.43 8.08
CA ASP A 7 3.94 21.65 8.26
C ASP A 7 3.46 20.92 7.01
N CYS A 8 2.91 19.72 7.18
CA CYS A 8 2.19 19.00 6.13
C CYS A 8 0.98 19.84 5.67
N ASN A 9 1.22 20.85 4.85
CA ASN A 9 0.21 21.76 4.32
C ASN A 9 -0.74 21.01 3.37
N GLU A 10 -0.29 19.88 2.84
CA GLU A 10 -1.07 18.94 2.04
C GLU A 10 -1.55 17.79 2.93
N VAL A 11 -2.79 17.90 3.42
CA VAL A 11 -3.49 16.80 4.10
C VAL A 11 -4.27 16.03 3.04
N GLY A 12 -3.66 14.97 2.51
CA GLY A 12 -4.25 14.20 1.42
C GLY A 12 -3.78 12.75 1.36
N PRO A 13 -4.38 11.92 0.49
CA PRO A 13 -3.91 10.57 0.24
C PRO A 13 -2.49 10.58 -0.31
N LEU A 14 -1.64 9.69 0.19
CA LEU A 14 -0.22 9.62 -0.19
C LEU A 14 0.06 8.86 -1.51
N GLY A 15 -0.97 8.53 -2.29
CA GLY A 15 -0.78 7.93 -3.61
C GLY A 15 -1.29 6.49 -3.80
N MET A 16 -1.81 5.84 -2.76
CA MET A 16 -2.29 4.44 -2.86
C MET A 16 -3.45 4.29 -3.86
N ILE A 17 -4.38 5.26 -3.89
CA ILE A 17 -5.57 5.26 -4.75
C ILE A 17 -5.22 5.70 -6.18
N THR A 18 -4.42 6.76 -6.30
CA THR A 18 -4.11 7.43 -7.58
C THR A 18 -3.11 6.66 -8.42
N GLY A 19 -2.28 5.81 -7.78
CA GLY A 19 -1.18 5.13 -8.46
C GLY A 19 0.17 5.81 -8.28
N ASP A 20 0.25 6.94 -7.57
CA ASP A 20 1.53 7.62 -7.35
C ASP A 20 2.50 6.77 -6.52
N ILE A 21 1.97 5.95 -5.61
CA ILE A 21 2.72 4.81 -5.05
C ILE A 21 2.69 3.71 -6.08
N GLN A 22 3.84 3.33 -6.61
CA GLN A 22 3.96 2.36 -7.69
C GLN A 22 3.91 0.91 -7.19
N ASP A 23 3.62 -0.03 -8.08
CA ASP A 23 3.45 -1.45 -7.72
C ASP A 23 4.68 -2.04 -7.03
N TRP A 24 5.88 -1.63 -7.44
CA TRP A 24 7.14 -2.09 -6.85
C TRP A 24 7.40 -1.54 -5.44
N GLN A 25 6.66 -0.51 -5.02
CA GLN A 25 6.71 0.04 -3.67
C GLN A 25 5.76 -0.70 -2.71
N ILE A 26 4.97 -1.66 -3.20
CA ILE A 26 4.04 -2.43 -2.39
C ILE A 26 4.58 -3.86 -2.28
N SER A 27 4.80 -4.32 -1.06
CA SER A 27 5.28 -5.68 -0.77
C SER A 27 4.45 -6.30 0.34
N ALA A 28 4.49 -7.62 0.46
CA ALA A 28 3.77 -8.35 1.49
C ALA A 28 4.62 -9.49 2.05
N SER A 29 4.26 -9.97 3.25
CA SER A 29 4.81 -11.21 3.82
C SER A 29 4.62 -12.40 2.90
N SER A 30 3.45 -12.49 2.27
CA SER A 30 3.10 -13.51 1.31
C SER A 30 1.98 -13.03 0.39
N THR A 31 1.91 -13.61 -0.79
CA THR A 31 0.88 -13.33 -1.78
C THR A 31 0.27 -14.63 -2.26
N PHE A 32 -1.05 -14.63 -2.41
CA PHE A 32 -1.78 -15.75 -2.97
C PHE A 32 -1.28 -16.08 -4.38
N PRO A 33 -1.10 -17.36 -4.74
CA PRO A 33 -0.53 -17.72 -6.03
C PRO A 33 -1.36 -17.17 -7.20
N ASN A 34 -0.69 -16.45 -8.11
CA ASN A 34 -1.32 -15.84 -9.28
C ASN A 34 -1.93 -16.88 -10.25
N ASP A 35 -1.46 -18.13 -10.22
CA ASP A 35 -2.04 -19.24 -11.00
C ASP A 35 -3.38 -19.69 -10.45
N TRP A 36 -3.69 -19.39 -9.19
CA TRP A 36 -4.95 -19.76 -8.54
C TRP A 36 -5.95 -18.61 -8.59
N ASP A 37 -5.49 -17.38 -8.34
CA ASP A 37 -6.33 -16.19 -8.48
C ASP A 37 -5.50 -14.98 -8.94
N LYS A 38 -5.79 -14.49 -10.15
CA LYS A 38 -5.14 -13.31 -10.75
C LYS A 38 -5.66 -11.98 -10.18
N GLY A 39 -6.72 -12.02 -9.39
CA GLY A 39 -7.29 -10.89 -8.66
C GLY A 39 -6.67 -10.65 -7.29
N CYS A 40 -5.86 -11.60 -6.81
CA CYS A 40 -5.18 -11.54 -5.51
C CYS A 40 -3.68 -11.28 -5.68
N HIS A 41 -3.24 -10.04 -5.46
CA HIS A 41 -1.82 -9.66 -5.51
C HIS A 41 -1.58 -8.39 -4.69
N GLU A 42 -0.41 -8.25 -4.05
CA GLU A 42 -0.05 -7.08 -3.23
C GLU A 42 -0.19 -5.75 -3.98
N ARG A 43 0.14 -5.70 -5.28
CA ARG A 43 -0.06 -4.51 -6.13
C ARG A 43 -1.50 -4.04 -6.25
N PHE A 44 -2.47 -4.92 -5.98
CA PHE A 44 -3.89 -4.61 -5.98
C PHE A 44 -4.41 -4.17 -4.61
N ALA A 45 -3.55 -4.00 -3.60
CA ALA A 45 -3.92 -3.45 -2.29
C ALA A 45 -4.21 -1.94 -2.33
N ARG A 46 -5.08 -1.52 -3.25
CA ARG A 46 -5.41 -0.12 -3.52
C ARG A 46 -6.90 0.11 -3.30
N LEU A 47 -7.23 1.15 -2.55
CA LEU A 47 -8.63 1.48 -2.26
C LEU A 47 -9.36 1.97 -3.51
N TYR A 48 -10.68 1.73 -3.53
CA TYR A 48 -11.63 2.23 -4.54
C TYR A 48 -11.35 1.81 -5.99
N GLN A 49 -10.59 0.73 -6.19
CA GLN A 49 -10.38 0.20 -7.53
C GLN A 49 -11.66 -0.50 -8.04
N PRO A 50 -12.18 -0.16 -9.23
CA PRO A 50 -13.41 -0.72 -9.77
C PRO A 50 -13.25 -2.17 -10.26
N ASN A 51 -12.01 -2.68 -10.30
CA ASN A 51 -11.69 -4.00 -10.84
C ASN A 51 -11.98 -5.17 -9.88
N GLY A 52 -12.38 -4.89 -8.63
CA GLY A 52 -12.69 -5.91 -7.61
C GLY A 52 -11.48 -6.72 -7.14
N LYS A 53 -10.26 -6.27 -7.44
CA LYS A 53 -9.01 -6.94 -7.06
C LYS A 53 -8.52 -6.45 -5.70
N SER A 54 -7.71 -7.27 -5.04
CA SER A 54 -7.19 -6.98 -3.70
C SER A 54 -5.88 -7.71 -3.43
N TRP A 55 -5.29 -7.48 -2.27
CA TRP A 55 -4.26 -8.37 -1.75
C TRP A 55 -4.88 -9.48 -0.93
N CYS A 56 -4.42 -10.70 -1.17
CA CYS A 56 -4.76 -11.88 -0.40
C CYS A 56 -3.45 -12.52 0.04
N ALA A 57 -3.29 -12.72 1.34
CA ALA A 57 -2.16 -13.46 1.88
C ALA A 57 -2.24 -14.94 1.46
N LYS A 58 -1.09 -15.59 1.27
CA LYS A 58 -1.05 -17.02 0.97
C LYS A 58 -1.51 -17.86 2.17
N TYR A 59 -1.15 -17.42 3.37
CA TYR A 59 -1.44 -18.14 4.61
C TYR A 59 -2.46 -17.37 5.45
N ARG A 60 -3.28 -18.10 6.20
CA ARG A 60 -4.18 -17.53 7.21
C ARG A 60 -3.44 -17.42 8.54
N ALA A 61 -2.54 -16.45 8.65
CA ALA A 61 -1.76 -16.21 9.85
C ALA A 61 -1.88 -14.75 10.31
N SER A 62 -1.82 -14.52 11.62
CA SER A 62 -1.80 -13.19 12.21
C SER A 62 -0.47 -12.45 12.00
N SER A 63 0.54 -13.14 11.50
CA SER A 63 1.86 -12.59 11.16
C SER A 63 1.95 -12.04 9.73
N GLU A 64 0.86 -12.12 8.96
CA GLU A 64 0.83 -11.57 7.61
C GLU A 64 0.81 -10.03 7.65
N TRP A 65 1.53 -9.41 6.72
CA TRP A 65 1.67 -7.96 6.65
C TRP A 65 1.73 -7.50 5.19
N LEU A 66 1.37 -6.22 5.01
CA LEU A 66 1.51 -5.46 3.77
C LEU A 66 2.37 -4.23 4.07
N GLN A 67 3.45 -4.04 3.34
CA GLN A 67 4.36 -2.91 3.46
C GLN A 67 4.21 -2.01 2.26
N VAL A 68 4.22 -0.70 2.52
CA VAL A 68 4.18 0.35 1.52
C VAL A 68 5.42 1.22 1.70
N ASP A 69 6.29 1.23 0.69
CA ASP A 69 7.44 2.11 0.63
C ASP A 69 7.01 3.48 0.08
N LEU A 70 7.07 4.52 0.92
CA LEU A 70 6.68 5.87 0.52
C LEU A 70 7.77 6.58 -0.31
N GLY A 71 9.00 6.04 -0.38
CA GLY A 71 10.14 6.62 -1.09
C GLY A 71 10.72 7.90 -0.49
N VAL A 72 9.94 8.63 0.31
CA VAL A 72 10.31 9.85 1.02
C VAL A 72 9.80 9.81 2.46
N ALA A 73 10.44 10.60 3.32
CA ALA A 73 9.92 10.81 4.67
C ALA A 73 8.58 11.54 4.59
N ALA A 74 7.52 10.90 5.06
CA ALA A 74 6.18 11.45 5.09
C ALA A 74 5.51 11.19 6.44
N LYS A 75 4.57 12.06 6.82
CA LYS A 75 3.75 11.89 8.01
C LYS A 75 2.48 11.13 7.65
N VAL A 76 2.32 9.93 8.20
CA VAL A 76 1.08 9.14 8.06
C VAL A 76 0.14 9.54 9.19
N SER A 77 -1.02 10.11 8.84
CA SER A 77 -2.03 10.54 9.80
C SER A 77 -3.19 9.56 9.95
N ARG A 78 -3.56 8.83 8.89
CA ARG A 78 -4.70 7.91 8.84
C ARG A 78 -4.46 6.77 7.86
N VAL A 79 -5.09 5.63 8.13
CA VAL A 79 -5.29 4.50 7.23
C VAL A 79 -6.79 4.27 7.13
N MET A 80 -7.31 3.92 5.96
CA MET A 80 -8.74 3.72 5.68
C MET A 80 -9.04 2.27 5.36
#